data_AF-Q8A5B2-F1
#
_entry.id   AF-Q8A5B2-F1
#
_cell.length_a   1.000
_cell.length_b   1.000
_cell.length_c   1.000
_cell.angle_alpha   90.00
_cell.angle_beta   90.00
_cell.angle_gamma   90.00
#
_symmetry.space_group_name_H-M   'P 1'
#
loop_
_entity.id
_entity.type
_entity.pdbx_description
1 polymer ?
#
loop_
_entity_poly.entity_id
_entity_poly.type
_entity_poly.pdbx_seq_one_letter_code
_entity_poly.pdbx_strand_id
1 'polypeptide(L)'
;MDELHAIFHRDFFENTVIIDGTPLKVKPYLYKNSKKDNLPVDFEQYYEKFVHVITRTIKGGKYKTSRKIREFREERANRVHWIRPILENKEDKRITYFRYIEDDGTLRDYYWYRGKQYIVIVEYIQPDYALITGFCVDCDNQPYYQNKYINREK
;
A
#
# COMPACT_ATOMS: atom_id res chain seq x y z
N MET A 1 -17.71 -4.49 0.99
CA MET A 1 -16.50 -4.17 1.79
C MET A 1 -15.97 -5.41 2.47
N ASP A 2 -16.81 -6.18 3.16
CA ASP A 2 -16.44 -7.45 3.80
C ASP A 2 -15.76 -8.45 2.86
N GLU A 3 -16.26 -8.60 1.63
CA GLU A 3 -15.63 -9.48 0.62
C GLU A 3 -14.18 -9.07 0.30
N LEU A 4 -13.91 -7.77 0.15
CA LEU A 4 -12.57 -7.26 -0.09
C LEU A 4 -11.67 -7.46 1.12
N HIS A 5 -12.23 -7.28 2.32
CA HIS A 5 -11.52 -7.54 3.57
C HIS A 5 -11.21 -9.03 3.73
N ALA A 6 -12.12 -9.92 3.33
CA ALA A 6 -11.90 -11.36 3.33
C ALA A 6 -10.80 -11.78 2.34
N ILE A 7 -10.75 -11.19 1.14
CA ILE A 7 -9.64 -11.40 0.20
C ILE A 7 -8.31 -10.97 0.84
N PHE A 8 -8.27 -9.78 1.46
CA PHE A 8 -7.08 -9.30 2.15
C PHE A 8 -6.71 -10.23 3.33
N HIS A 9 -7.68 -10.66 4.13
CA HIS A 9 -7.46 -11.57 5.25
C HIS A 9 -6.83 -12.88 4.76
N ARG A 10 -7.44 -13.50 3.76
CA ARG A 10 -6.96 -14.74 3.15
C ARG A 10 -5.54 -14.59 2.62
N ASP A 11 -5.22 -13.50 1.93
CA ASP A 11 -3.92 -13.32 1.27
C ASP A 11 -2.79 -12.99 2.26
N PHE A 12 -3.07 -12.28 3.35
CA PHE A 12 -2.01 -11.83 4.28
C PHE A 12 -1.94 -12.63 5.60
N PHE A 13 -3.03 -13.26 6.03
CA PHE A 13 -3.12 -13.93 7.34
C PHE A 13 -3.30 -15.45 7.24
N GLU A 14 -4.01 -15.95 6.22
CA GLU A 14 -4.18 -17.40 6.02
C GLU A 14 -3.12 -17.97 5.07
N ASN A 15 -2.92 -17.33 3.91
CA ASN A 15 -2.00 -17.73 2.86
C ASN A 15 -0.88 -16.71 2.69
N THR A 16 -0.15 -16.45 3.78
CA THR A 16 0.87 -15.41 3.89
C THR A 16 1.68 -15.26 2.61
N VAL A 17 1.63 -14.05 2.03
CA VAL A 17 2.46 -13.66 0.88
C VAL A 17 3.94 -13.91 1.18
N ILE A 18 4.63 -14.55 0.25
CA ILE A 18 6.07 -14.83 0.32
C ILE A 18 6.81 -14.00 -0.72
N ILE A 19 7.87 -13.31 -0.30
CA ILE A 19 8.77 -12.51 -1.14
C ILE A 19 10.16 -13.13 -1.01
N ASP A 20 10.69 -13.72 -2.09
CA ASP A 20 12.02 -14.37 -2.10
C ASP A 20 12.23 -15.39 -0.97
N GLY A 21 11.21 -16.18 -0.66
CA GLY A 21 11.25 -17.14 0.46
C GLY A 21 11.05 -16.52 1.85
N THR A 22 10.89 -15.20 1.95
CA THR A 22 10.65 -14.47 3.20
C THR A 22 9.17 -14.10 3.35
N PRO A 23 8.52 -14.38 4.49
CA PRO A 23 7.12 -14.02 4.68
C PRO A 23 6.91 -12.51 4.85
N LEU A 24 5.81 -12.01 4.30
CA LEU A 24 5.31 -10.67 4.54
C LEU A 24 4.36 -10.67 5.75
N LYS A 25 4.77 -10.01 6.83
CA LYS A 25 3.97 -9.84 8.04
C LYS A 25 3.10 -8.58 7.97
N VAL A 26 1.81 -8.77 8.15
CA VAL A 26 0.84 -7.69 8.36
C VAL A 26 0.33 -7.77 9.79
N LYS A 27 0.35 -6.65 10.52
CA LYS A 27 -0.18 -6.60 11.88
C LYS A 27 -1.71 -6.47 11.83
N PRO A 28 -2.48 -7.30 12.56
CA PRO A 28 -3.95 -7.31 12.53
C PRO A 28 -4.55 -6.19 13.39
N TYR A 29 -3.96 -4.99 13.36
CA TYR A 29 -4.49 -3.85 14.10
C TYR A 29 -5.76 -3.36 13.43
N LEU A 30 -6.82 -3.18 14.20
CA LEU A 30 -8.03 -2.53 13.73
C LEU A 30 -7.78 -1.04 13.49
N TYR A 31 -8.45 -0.49 12.49
CA TYR A 31 -8.45 0.93 12.23
C TYR A 31 -9.20 1.68 13.34
N LYS A 32 -8.70 2.86 13.77
CA LYS A 32 -9.25 3.60 14.93
C LYS A 32 -9.50 5.10 14.66
N ASN A 33 -9.43 5.51 13.40
CA ASN A 33 -9.37 6.92 13.02
C ASN A 33 -10.56 7.37 12.17
N SER A 34 -11.68 6.63 12.15
CA SER A 34 -12.81 6.93 11.25
C SER A 34 -13.35 8.34 11.45
N LYS A 35 -13.57 8.76 12.70
CA LYS A 35 -14.00 10.13 13.02
C LYS A 35 -12.99 11.20 12.60
N LYS A 36 -11.69 10.92 12.77
CA LYS A 36 -10.63 11.85 12.38
C LYS A 36 -10.58 12.02 10.86
N ASP A 37 -10.74 10.91 10.14
CA ASP A 37 -10.57 10.85 8.70
C ASP A 37 -11.88 11.07 7.93
N ASN A 38 -12.99 11.34 8.62
CA ASN A 38 -14.33 11.51 8.03
C ASN A 38 -14.80 10.27 7.25
N LEU A 39 -14.42 9.09 7.73
CA LEU A 39 -14.90 7.81 7.23
C LEU A 39 -16.07 7.31 8.10
N PRO A 40 -16.97 6.49 7.53
CA PRO A 40 -17.96 5.75 8.29
C PRO A 40 -17.33 4.96 9.46
N VAL A 41 -18.02 4.92 10.61
CA VAL A 41 -17.52 4.28 11.84
C VAL A 41 -17.31 2.78 11.67
N ASP A 42 -18.08 2.14 10.79
CA ASP A 42 -17.93 0.73 10.44
C ASP A 42 -16.55 0.40 9.83
N PHE A 43 -15.76 1.38 9.38
CA PHE A 43 -14.37 1.13 8.97
C PHE A 43 -13.47 0.65 10.12
N GLU A 44 -13.84 0.90 11.37
CA GLU A 44 -13.09 0.49 12.56
C GLU A 44 -13.17 -1.03 12.82
N GLN A 45 -14.03 -1.74 12.11
CA GLN A 45 -14.08 -3.21 12.14
C GLN A 45 -13.00 -3.88 11.25
N TYR A 46 -12.36 -3.12 10.36
CA TYR A 46 -11.38 -3.65 9.42
C TYR A 46 -9.94 -3.37 9.86
N TYR A 47 -9.00 -4.18 9.33
CA TYR A 47 -7.57 -3.95 9.58
C TYR A 47 -7.11 -2.58 9.05
N GLU A 48 -6.27 -1.90 9.81
CA GLU A 48 -5.67 -0.60 9.48
C GLU A 48 -4.98 -0.63 8.11
N LYS A 49 -4.20 -1.67 7.84
CA LYS A 49 -3.48 -1.81 6.56
C LYS A 49 -4.43 -2.01 5.38
N PHE A 50 -5.52 -2.74 5.57
CA PHE A 50 -6.57 -2.86 4.56
C PHE A 50 -7.24 -1.50 4.29
N VAL A 51 -7.60 -0.76 5.34
CA VAL A 51 -8.14 0.61 5.20
C VAL A 51 -7.15 1.53 4.48
N HIS A 52 -5.85 1.41 4.76
CA HIS A 52 -4.82 2.20 4.08
C HIS A 52 -4.66 1.85 2.59
N VAL A 53 -4.92 0.60 2.20
CA VAL A 53 -4.91 0.17 0.79
C VAL A 53 -6.08 0.79 0.04
N ILE A 54 -7.28 0.79 0.60
CA ILE A 54 -8.50 1.22 -0.10
C ILE A 54 -8.81 2.73 0.02
N THR A 55 -8.05 3.47 0.83
CA THR A 55 -8.21 4.92 1.03
C THR A 55 -6.98 5.70 0.59
N ARG A 56 -7.17 6.95 0.14
CA ARG A 56 -6.08 7.89 -0.14
C ARG A 56 -6.00 8.95 0.94
N THR A 57 -4.79 9.27 1.37
CA THR A 57 -4.56 10.44 2.22
C THR A 57 -4.74 11.71 1.40
N ILE A 58 -5.67 12.57 1.81
CA ILE A 58 -5.96 13.86 1.19
C ILE A 58 -5.89 14.98 2.22
N LYS A 59 -5.99 16.22 1.76
CA LYS A 59 -6.07 17.39 2.60
C LYS A 59 -7.53 17.61 3.03
N GLY A 60 -7.80 17.71 4.34
CA GLY A 60 -9.16 17.85 4.85
C GLY A 60 -9.77 19.25 4.74
N GLY A 61 -9.13 20.18 4.03
CA GLY A 61 -9.59 21.57 3.93
C GLY A 61 -8.78 22.39 2.92
N LYS A 62 -9.24 23.63 2.68
CA LYS A 62 -8.66 24.51 1.66
C LYS A 62 -7.28 25.08 2.07
N TYR A 63 -7.07 25.35 3.36
CA TYR A 63 -5.85 26.03 3.88
C TYR A 63 -4.64 25.11 3.96
N LYS A 64 -3.43 25.57 3.64
CA LYS A 64 -2.18 24.77 3.68
C LYS A 64 -1.97 24.01 5.00
N THR A 65 -2.42 24.57 6.12
CA THR A 65 -2.35 24.01 7.47
C THR A 65 -3.42 22.96 7.78
N SER A 66 -4.33 22.67 6.84
CA SER A 66 -5.39 21.69 7.05
C SER A 66 -4.79 20.32 7.31
N ARG A 67 -5.33 19.63 8.33
CA ARG A 67 -4.95 18.25 8.64
C ARG A 67 -5.16 17.34 7.44
N LYS A 68 -4.34 16.29 7.35
CA LYS A 68 -4.56 15.20 6.41
C LYS A 68 -5.68 14.29 6.92
N ILE A 69 -6.56 13.88 6.04
CA ILE A 69 -7.63 12.89 6.29
C ILE A 69 -7.53 11.77 5.26
N ARG A 70 -8.34 10.71 5.39
CA ARG A 70 -8.43 9.63 4.41
C ARG A 70 -9.76 9.68 3.69
N GLU A 71 -9.73 9.47 2.39
CA GLU A 71 -10.93 9.41 1.58
C GLU A 71 -10.97 8.07 0.85
N PHE A 72 -12.11 7.39 0.92
CA PHE A 72 -12.34 6.14 0.21
C PHE A 72 -12.18 6.32 -1.30
N ARG A 73 -11.70 5.28 -1.95
CA ARG A 73 -11.43 5.23 -3.38
C ARG A 73 -11.81 3.87 -3.91
N GLU A 74 -12.91 3.81 -4.63
CA GLU A 74 -13.41 2.56 -5.21
C GLU A 74 -12.37 1.92 -6.13
N GLU A 75 -11.65 2.73 -6.90
CA GLU A 75 -10.60 2.26 -7.79
C GLU A 75 -9.46 1.58 -7.02
N ARG A 76 -9.20 2.00 -5.78
CA ARG A 76 -8.20 1.35 -4.92
C ARG A 76 -8.76 0.06 -4.31
N ALA A 77 -10.01 0.10 -3.87
CA ALA A 77 -10.70 -1.04 -3.28
C ALA A 77 -10.76 -2.24 -4.24
N ASN A 78 -11.09 -1.99 -5.50
CA ASN A 78 -11.19 -3.03 -6.53
C ASN A 78 -9.85 -3.70 -6.89
N ARG A 79 -8.72 -3.24 -6.34
CA ARG A 79 -7.37 -3.73 -6.66
C ARG A 79 -6.66 -4.40 -5.48
N VAL A 80 -7.34 -4.61 -4.36
CA VAL A 80 -6.79 -5.32 -3.18
C VAL A 80 -6.19 -6.67 -3.58
N HIS A 81 -6.90 -7.42 -4.43
CA HIS A 81 -6.47 -8.73 -4.94
C HIS A 81 -5.22 -8.69 -5.84
N TRP A 82 -4.73 -7.51 -6.24
CA TRP A 82 -3.50 -7.38 -7.05
C TRP A 82 -2.24 -7.39 -6.20
N ILE A 83 -2.33 -7.11 -4.90
CA ILE A 83 -1.15 -6.89 -4.06
C ILE A 83 -0.30 -8.17 -4.02
N ARG A 84 -0.91 -9.31 -3.71
CA ARG A 84 -0.23 -10.61 -3.65
C ARG A 84 0.50 -10.97 -4.97
N PRO A 85 -0.17 -11.05 -6.13
CA PRO A 85 0.51 -11.44 -7.35
C PRO A 85 1.59 -10.45 -7.79
N ILE A 86 1.47 -9.15 -7.48
CA ILE A 86 2.53 -8.17 -7.77
C ILE A 86 3.79 -8.45 -6.93
N LEU A 87 3.62 -8.82 -5.66
CA LEU A 87 4.73 -9.12 -4.76
C LEU A 87 5.40 -10.46 -5.09
N GLU A 88 4.60 -11.50 -5.34
CA GLU A 88 5.11 -12.86 -5.61
C GLU A 88 5.75 -12.99 -7.01
N ASN A 89 5.41 -12.13 -7.96
CA ASN A 89 5.89 -12.19 -9.35
C ASN A 89 6.80 -11.00 -9.70
N LYS A 90 7.71 -10.63 -8.79
CA LYS A 90 8.60 -9.48 -8.98
C LYS A 90 9.48 -9.56 -10.24
N GLU A 91 9.80 -10.77 -10.69
CA GLU A 91 10.62 -11.04 -11.88
C GLU A 91 9.83 -10.95 -13.21
N ASP A 92 8.50 -10.82 -13.15
CA ASP A 92 7.71 -10.58 -14.35
C ASP A 92 8.07 -9.21 -14.94
N LYS A 93 8.42 -9.18 -16.23
CA LYS A 93 8.80 -7.98 -16.97
C LYS A 93 7.81 -6.81 -16.89
N ARG A 94 6.54 -7.07 -16.51
CA ARG A 94 5.50 -6.05 -16.32
C ARG A 94 5.63 -5.33 -14.99
N ILE A 95 6.33 -5.91 -14.02
CA ILE A 95 6.59 -5.36 -12.71
C ILE A 95 7.95 -4.68 -12.72
N THR A 96 7.96 -3.37 -12.50
CA THR A 96 9.19 -2.62 -12.27
C THR A 96 9.51 -2.67 -10.79
N TYR A 97 10.46 -3.52 -10.41
CA TYR A 97 11.00 -3.60 -9.07
C TYR A 97 12.19 -2.63 -8.88
N PHE A 98 12.22 -1.90 -7.77
CA PHE A 98 13.38 -1.09 -7.38
C PHE A 98 13.41 -0.84 -5.87
N ARG A 99 14.59 -0.51 -5.35
CA ARG A 99 14.79 -0.10 -3.96
C ARG A 99 15.08 1.39 -3.86
N TYR A 100 14.63 2.05 -2.81
CA TYR A 100 14.88 3.47 -2.59
C TYR A 100 15.03 3.76 -1.09
N ILE A 101 16.03 4.57 -0.74
CA ILE A 101 16.23 5.09 0.62
C ILE A 101 15.32 6.30 0.82
N GLU A 102 14.36 6.18 1.72
CA GLU A 102 13.48 7.28 2.12
C GLU A 102 14.24 8.39 2.85
N ASP A 103 13.64 9.57 2.98
CA ASP A 103 14.27 10.73 3.62
C ASP A 103 14.67 10.48 5.09
N ASP A 104 14.06 9.49 5.73
CA ASP A 104 14.38 9.04 7.10
C ASP A 104 15.47 7.96 7.16
N GLY A 105 16.08 7.61 6.03
CA GLY A 105 17.10 6.56 5.89
C GLY A 105 16.55 5.15 5.72
N THR A 106 15.22 4.97 5.74
CA THR A 106 14.61 3.65 5.62
C THR A 106 14.69 3.13 4.18
N LEU A 107 15.19 1.91 3.99
CA LEU A 107 15.21 1.24 2.70
C LEU A 107 13.84 0.58 2.41
N ARG A 108 13.21 0.96 1.30
CA ARG A 108 11.94 0.36 0.87
C ARG A 108 12.04 -0.31 -0.49
N ASP A 109 11.31 -1.41 -0.62
CA ASP A 109 11.17 -2.18 -1.85
C ASP A 109 9.85 -1.76 -2.53
N TYR A 110 9.96 -1.34 -3.78
CA TYR A 110 8.85 -0.85 -4.61
C TYR A 110 8.56 -1.83 -5.73
N TYR A 111 7.30 -2.26 -5.83
CA TYR A 111 6.81 -3.18 -6.86
C TYR A 111 5.77 -2.46 -7.71
N TRP A 112 6.20 -1.93 -8.86
CA TRP A 112 5.37 -1.06 -9.68
C TRP A 112 4.85 -1.77 -10.93
N TYR A 113 3.56 -2.10 -10.94
CA TYR A 113 2.87 -2.54 -12.14
C TYR A 113 2.46 -1.33 -13.01
N ARG A 114 3.41 -0.82 -13.79
CA ARG A 114 3.26 0.45 -14.54
C ARG A 114 2.07 0.45 -15.49
N GLY A 115 1.85 -0.65 -16.22
CA GLY A 115 0.74 -0.77 -17.19
C GLY A 115 -0.65 -0.74 -16.57
N LYS A 116 -0.76 -0.96 -15.25
CA LYS A 116 -2.02 -0.85 -14.51
C LYS A 116 -2.00 0.26 -13.47
N GLN A 117 -0.96 1.11 -13.50
CA GLN A 117 -0.83 2.26 -12.61
C GLN A 117 -1.00 1.86 -11.14
N TYR A 118 -0.39 0.75 -10.70
CA TYR A 118 -0.52 0.30 -9.31
C TYR A 118 0.85 -0.04 -8.74
N ILE A 119 1.12 0.42 -7.52
CA ILE A 119 2.38 0.21 -6.84
C ILE A 119 2.13 -0.39 -5.46
N VAL A 120 2.96 -1.37 -5.09
CA VAL A 120 3.01 -1.93 -3.74
C VAL A 120 4.36 -1.58 -3.14
N ILE A 121 4.34 -1.14 -1.90
CA ILE A 121 5.54 -0.76 -1.16
C ILE A 121 5.63 -1.63 0.08
N VAL A 122 6.78 -2.28 0.24
CA VAL A 122 7.10 -3.08 1.42
C VAL A 122 8.45 -2.63 1.98
N GLU A 123 8.69 -3.00 3.22
CA GLU A 123 9.92 -2.68 3.93
C GLU A 123 10.45 -3.97 4.54
N TYR A 124 11.75 -4.24 4.36
CA TYR A 124 12.37 -5.39 4.99
C TYR A 124 12.83 -5.00 6.39
N ILE A 125 12.21 -5.60 7.41
CA ILE A 125 12.52 -5.40 8.82
C ILE A 125 12.94 -6.76 9.36
N GLN A 126 14.24 -7.02 9.35
CA GLN A 126 14.81 -8.33 9.64
C GLN A 126 14.13 -8.99 10.86
N PRO A 127 13.62 -10.25 10.71
CA PRO A 127 13.81 -11.16 9.57
C PRO A 127 12.69 -11.13 8.51
N ASP A 128 11.69 -10.25 8.63
CA ASP A 128 10.45 -10.33 7.85
C ASP A 128 10.24 -9.11 6.94
N TYR A 129 9.39 -9.25 5.92
CA TYR A 129 8.86 -8.10 5.21
C TYR A 129 7.64 -7.51 5.92
N ALA A 130 7.45 -6.20 5.85
CA ALA A 130 6.26 -5.51 6.33
C ALA A 130 5.55 -4.78 5.18
N LEU A 131 4.22 -4.93 5.10
CA LEU A 131 3.43 -4.17 4.13
C LEU A 131 3.33 -2.71 4.55
N ILE A 132 3.90 -1.80 3.76
CA ILE A 132 3.75 -0.37 4.01
C ILE A 132 2.40 0.10 3.49
N THR A 133 2.15 -0.08 2.19
CA THR A 133 0.90 0.29 1.50
C THR A 133 0.85 -0.26 0.07
N GLY A 134 -0.33 -0.21 -0.55
CA GLY A 134 -0.53 -0.46 -1.98
C GLY A 134 -1.56 0.52 -2.55
N PHE A 135 -1.30 1.11 -3.72
CA PHE A 135 -2.18 2.14 -4.29
C PHE A 135 -2.01 2.42 -5.78
N CYS A 136 -3.00 3.12 -6.34
CA CYS A 136 -2.96 3.60 -7.72
C CYS A 136 -2.02 4.80 -7.89
N VAL A 137 -1.12 4.73 -8.86
CA VAL A 137 -0.23 5.80 -9.29
C VAL A 137 -0.92 6.62 -10.38
N ASP A 138 -1.46 7.77 -10.01
CA ASP A 138 -2.19 8.69 -10.89
C ASP A 138 -1.27 9.80 -11.44
N CYS A 139 -1.83 10.70 -12.26
CA CYS A 139 -1.07 11.82 -12.85
C CYS A 139 -0.40 12.72 -11.80
N ASP A 140 -0.97 12.84 -10.60
CA ASP A 140 -0.46 13.75 -9.57
C ASP A 140 0.81 13.19 -8.92
N ASN A 141 0.85 11.86 -8.71
CA ASN A 141 1.94 11.22 -7.98
C ASN A 141 2.91 10.43 -8.87
N GLN A 142 2.57 10.21 -10.14
CA GLN A 142 3.45 9.52 -11.09
C GLN A 142 4.83 10.18 -11.22
N PRO A 143 4.98 11.52 -11.36
CA PRO A 143 6.30 12.14 -11.45
C PRO A 143 7.17 11.87 -10.21
N TYR A 144 6.54 11.82 -9.03
CA TYR A 144 7.21 11.53 -7.77
C TYR A 144 7.79 10.11 -7.74
N TYR A 145 7.00 9.08 -8.09
CA TYR A 145 7.51 7.70 -8.11
C TYR A 145 8.46 7.43 -9.27
N GLN A 146 8.29 8.13 -10.40
CA GLN A 146 9.26 8.10 -11.49
C GLN A 146 10.63 8.66 -11.04
N ASN A 147 10.63 9.74 -10.25
CA ASN A 147 11.86 10.30 -9.70
C ASN A 147 12.54 9.34 -8.72
N LYS A 148 11.78 8.67 -7.84
CA LYS A 148 12.33 7.61 -6.97
C LYS A 148 12.95 6.47 -7.76
N TYR A 149 12.30 6.01 -8.83
CA TYR A 149 12.86 4.98 -9.69
C TYR A 149 14.18 5.40 -10.37
N ILE A 150 14.28 6.67 -10.82
CA ILE A 150 15.51 7.19 -11.41
C ILE A 150 16.65 7.23 -10.38
N ASN A 151 16.34 7.68 -9.15
CA ASN A 151 17.29 7.80 -8.04
C ASN A 151 17.28 6.57 -7.11
N ARG A 152 16.96 5.39 -7.66
CA ARG A 152 16.95 4.13 -6.91
C ARG A 152 18.34 3.76 -6.41
N GLU A 153 18.36 2.94 -5.37
CA GLU A 153 19.58 2.27 -4.92
C GLU A 153 20.15 1.41 -6.06
N LYS A 154 21.47 1.50 -6.24
CA LYS A 154 22.20 0.83 -7.32
C LYS A 154 22.57 -0.60 -6.96
#